data_AF-A0A7K0RZX3-F1
#
_entry.id   AF-A0A7K0RZX3-F1
#
_cell.length_a   1.000
_cell.length_b   1.000
_cell.length_c   1.000
_cell.angle_alpha   90.00
_cell.angle_beta   90.00
_cell.angle_gamma   90.00
#
_symmetry.space_group_name_H-M   'P 1'
#
loop_
_entity.id
_entity.type
_entity.pdbx_description
1 polymer ?
#
loop_
_entity_poly.entity_id
_entity_poly.type
_entity_poly.pdbx_seq_one_letter_code
_entity_poly.pdbx_strand_id
1 'polypeptide(L)'
;MAAILAKKLGMTQLFMDDGRVERVTVLEAGPCPVTAVRSSDDDGYDAVQLAFGETKEKHLSKPELGHLKAAKVGAYKHLVEFRDERGELNVGDTVTAD
;
A
#
# COMPACT_ATOMS: atom_id res chain seq x y z
N MET A 1 12.15 -0.34 6.85
CA MET A 1 10.75 -0.02 7.23
C MET A 1 9.95 -0.06 5.95
N ALA A 2 8.82 -0.75 5.92
CA ALA A 2 8.04 -0.89 4.69
C ALA A 2 7.22 0.39 4.45
N ALA A 3 7.18 0.90 3.22
CA ALA A 3 6.20 1.90 2.85
C ALA A 3 4.77 1.39 3.03
N ILE A 4 3.87 2.35 3.19
CA ILE A 4 2.42 2.12 3.19
C ILE A 4 1.73 3.16 2.32
N LEU A 5 0.71 2.71 1.59
CA LEU A 5 -0.19 3.62 0.88
C LEU A 5 -1.33 4.03 1.80
N ALA A 6 -1.70 5.31 1.72
CA ALA A 6 -2.78 5.84 2.53
C ALA A 6 -3.65 6.82 1.75
N LYS A 7 -4.91 6.90 2.15
CA LYS A 7 -5.87 7.87 1.67
C LYS A 7 -5.97 9.03 2.66
N LYS A 8 -5.78 10.26 2.18
CA LYS A 8 -6.06 11.45 2.98
C LYS A 8 -7.57 11.57 3.23
N LEU A 9 -7.98 11.47 4.50
CA LEU A 9 -9.38 11.64 4.91
C LEU A 9 -9.71 13.11 5.19
N GLY A 10 -8.78 13.84 5.78
CA GLY A 10 -9.02 15.23 6.13
C GLY A 10 -7.98 15.78 7.10
N MET A 11 -8.25 16.96 7.62
CA MET A 11 -7.42 17.60 8.64
C MET A 11 -8.27 17.91 9.86
N THR A 12 -7.68 17.74 11.03
CA THR A 12 -8.29 18.09 12.32
C THR A 12 -7.22 18.67 13.24
N GLN A 13 -7.58 18.96 14.48
CA GLN A 13 -6.66 19.42 15.50
C GLN A 13 -6.78 18.57 16.76
N LEU A 14 -5.64 18.30 17.38
CA LEU A 14 -5.54 17.64 18.68
C LEU A 14 -5.29 18.72 19.74
N PHE A 15 -6.06 18.65 20.81
CA PHE A 15 -5.85 19.47 22.00
C PHE A 15 -5.01 18.63 22.97
N MET A 16 -3.80 19.09 23.25
CA MET A 16 -2.87 18.42 24.15
C MET A 16 -3.13 18.83 25.60
N ASP A 17 -2.72 17.98 26.55
CA ASP A 17 -2.91 18.22 27.99
C ASP A 17 -2.16 19.45 28.51
N ASP A 18 -1.11 19.90 27.79
CA ASP A 18 -0.34 21.10 28.09
C ASP A 18 -0.95 22.39 27.50
N GLY A 19 -2.15 22.30 26.91
CA GLY A 19 -2.87 23.42 26.31
C GLY A 19 -2.46 23.78 24.87
N ARG A 20 -1.53 23.03 24.25
CA ARG A 20 -1.20 23.22 22.83
C ARG A 20 -2.28 22.67 21.90
N VAL A 21 -2.40 23.30 20.74
CA VAL A 21 -3.26 22.84 19.64
C VAL A 21 -2.37 22.41 18.47
N GLU A 22 -2.35 21.11 18.19
CA GLU A 22 -1.58 20.53 17.08
C GLU A 22 -2.49 20.24 15.89
N ARG A 23 -2.10 20.70 14.70
CA ARG A 23 -2.84 20.45 13.46
C ARG A 23 -2.36 19.14 12.87
N VAL A 24 -3.28 18.22 12.63
CA VAL A 24 -2.97 16.87 12.14
C VAL A 24 -3.76 16.55 10.87
N THR A 25 -3.19 15.68 10.05
CA THR A 25 -3.87 15.11 8.87
C THR A 25 -4.24 13.67 9.20
N VAL A 26 -5.51 13.31 9.01
CA VAL A 26 -5.98 11.93 9.18
C VAL A 26 -5.74 11.19 7.88
N LEU A 27 -4.96 10.11 7.96
CA LEU A 27 -4.66 9.21 6.85
C LEU A 27 -5.25 7.83 7.16
N GLU A 28 -6.07 7.30 6.24
CA GLU A 28 -6.51 5.90 6.26
C GLU A 28 -5.45 5.08 5.53
N ALA A 29 -4.61 4.39 6.29
CA ALA A 29 -3.48 3.63 5.76
C ALA A 29 -3.75 2.13 5.85
N GLY A 30 -3.49 1.41 4.76
CA GLY A 30 -3.70 -0.03 4.67
C GLY A 30 -5.16 -0.49 4.70
N PRO A 31 -5.41 -1.81 4.55
CA PRO A 31 -4.42 -2.85 4.28
C PRO A 31 -3.80 -2.71 2.88
N CYS A 32 -2.48 -2.92 2.80
CA CYS A 32 -1.71 -2.82 1.56
C CYS A 32 -1.07 -4.18 1.21
N PRO A 33 -1.74 -5.02 0.40
CA PRO A 33 -1.17 -6.31 0.03
C PRO A 33 -0.04 -6.19 -0.98
N VAL A 34 0.96 -7.05 -0.83
CA VAL A 34 2.12 -7.16 -1.72
C VAL A 34 1.71 -7.94 -2.96
N THR A 35 1.85 -7.29 -4.12
CA THR A 35 1.43 -7.84 -5.42
C THR A 35 2.59 -8.34 -6.26
N ALA A 36 3.78 -7.74 -6.10
CA ALA A 36 5.00 -8.17 -6.75
C ALA A 36 6.20 -7.78 -5.91
N VAL A 37 7.27 -8.53 -6.06
CA VAL A 37 8.58 -8.24 -5.47
C VAL A 37 9.57 -8.20 -6.61
N ARG A 38 10.33 -7.11 -6.70
CA ARG A 38 11.39 -6.91 -7.69
C ARG A 38 12.72 -7.33 -7.09
N SER A 39 13.51 -8.06 -7.87
CA SER A 39 14.84 -8.51 -7.45
C SER A 39 15.93 -7.86 -8.31
N SER A 40 17.10 -7.65 -7.72
CA SER A 40 18.27 -7.19 -8.47
C SER A 40 18.67 -8.14 -9.61
N ASP A 41 18.41 -9.44 -9.48
CA ASP A 41 18.77 -10.45 -10.48
C ASP A 41 17.81 -10.48 -11.68
N ASP A 42 16.50 -10.35 -11.44
CA ASP A 42 15.48 -10.46 -12.49
C ASP A 42 15.10 -9.10 -13.10
N ASP A 43 15.00 -8.07 -12.26
CA ASP A 43 14.48 -6.75 -12.64
C ASP A 43 15.58 -5.66 -12.68
N GLY A 44 16.78 -5.95 -12.16
CA GLY A 44 17.91 -5.01 -12.10
C GLY A 44 17.83 -3.99 -10.96
N TYR A 45 16.88 -4.15 -10.03
CA TYR A 45 16.75 -3.34 -8.81
C TYR A 45 15.85 -4.05 -7.78
N ASP A 46 16.01 -3.69 -6.51
CA ASP A 46 15.14 -4.18 -5.43
C ASP A 46 13.99 -3.22 -5.16
N ALA A 47 12.76 -3.75 -5.16
CA ALA A 47 11.55 -3.01 -4.85
C ALA A 47 10.41 -3.94 -4.40
N VAL A 48 9.39 -3.35 -3.78
CA VAL A 48 8.12 -4.01 -3.46
C VAL A 48 6.96 -3.26 -4.10
N GLN A 49 6.04 -3.99 -4.72
CA GLN A 49 4.80 -3.44 -5.28
C GLN A 49 3.66 -3.67 -4.31
N LEU A 50 3.05 -2.58 -3.83
CA LEU A 50 1.91 -2.60 -2.94
C LEU A 50 0.63 -2.20 -3.67
N ALA A 51 -0.45 -2.86 -3.33
CA ALA A 51 -1.79 -2.52 -3.76
C ALA A 51 -2.55 -1.70 -2.70
N PHE A 52 -3.47 -0.83 -3.13
CA PHE A 52 -4.32 -0.06 -2.24
C PHE A 52 -5.67 0.32 -2.87
N GLY A 53 -6.67 0.54 -2.01
CA GLY A 53 -8.02 0.93 -2.41
C GLY A 53 -8.79 -0.23 -3.04
N GLU A 54 -9.42 -1.04 -2.20
CA GLU A 54 -10.25 -2.17 -2.63
C GLU A 54 -11.38 -1.70 -3.57
N THR A 55 -11.64 -2.48 -4.61
CA THR A 55 -12.66 -2.19 -5.63
C THR A 55 -13.33 -3.47 -6.11
N LYS A 56 -14.40 -3.33 -6.89
CA LYS A 56 -15.08 -4.49 -7.50
C LYS A 56 -14.35 -4.90 -8.78
N GLU A 57 -14.26 -6.20 -9.04
CA GLU A 57 -13.61 -6.75 -10.24
C GLU A 57 -14.08 -6.10 -11.54
N LYS A 58 -15.37 -5.76 -11.65
CA LYS A 58 -15.95 -5.09 -12.83
C LYS A 58 -15.36 -3.71 -13.17
N HIS A 59 -14.63 -3.10 -12.23
CA HIS A 59 -13.97 -1.81 -12.42
C HIS A 59 -12.51 -1.94 -12.87
N LEU A 60 -11.99 -3.16 -12.97
CA LEU A 60 -10.65 -3.45 -13.44
C LEU A 60 -10.70 -4.08 -14.84
N SER A 61 -9.65 -3.82 -15.61
CA SER A 61 -9.41 -4.51 -16.88
C SER A 61 -8.97 -5.96 -16.65
N LYS A 62 -9.12 -6.82 -17.67
CA LYS A 62 -8.70 -8.23 -17.58
C LYS A 62 -7.21 -8.41 -17.23
N PRO A 63 -6.26 -7.62 -17.77
CA PRO A 63 -4.85 -7.74 -17.40
C PRO A 63 -4.59 -7.38 -15.93
N GLU A 64 -5.19 -6.31 -15.41
CA GLU A 64 -5.03 -5.89 -14.01
C GLU A 64 -5.55 -6.97 -13.06
N LEU A 65 -6.72 -7.53 -13.37
CA LEU A 65 -7.29 -8.66 -12.63
C LEU A 65 -6.39 -9.91 -12.69
N GLY A 66 -5.82 -10.21 -13.85
CA GLY A 66 -4.89 -11.33 -14.01
C GLY A 66 -3.66 -11.19 -13.14
N HIS A 67 -3.07 -9.98 -13.11
CA HIS A 67 -1.93 -9.64 -12.26
C HIS A 67 -2.24 -9.83 -10.77
N LEU A 68 -3.34 -9.25 -10.30
CA LEU A 68 -3.77 -9.35 -8.89
C LEU A 68 -4.10 -10.80 -8.49
N LYS A 69 -4.74 -11.57 -9.38
CA LYS A 69 -5.07 -12.99 -9.15
C LYS A 69 -3.82 -13.86 -9.09
N ALA A 70 -2.78 -13.57 -9.88
CA ALA A 70 -1.50 -14.28 -9.82
C ALA A 70 -0.83 -14.12 -8.44
N ALA A 71 -0.94 -12.94 -7.86
CA ALA A 71 -0.48 -12.63 -6.50
C ALA A 71 -1.42 -13.12 -5.38
N LYS A 72 -2.54 -13.77 -5.73
CA LYS A 72 -3.60 -14.24 -4.80
C LYS A 72 -4.20 -13.13 -3.93
N VAL A 73 -4.24 -11.90 -4.44
CA VAL A 73 -4.84 -10.76 -3.76
C VAL A 73 -6.21 -10.42 -4.34
N GLY A 74 -7.00 -9.65 -3.59
CA GLY A 74 -8.29 -9.11 -4.04
C GLY A 74 -8.17 -8.07 -5.17
N ALA A 75 -9.30 -7.48 -5.55
CA ALA A 75 -9.33 -6.42 -6.55
C ALA A 75 -8.99 -5.06 -5.90
N TYR A 76 -7.87 -4.46 -6.33
CA TYR A 76 -7.38 -3.16 -5.85
C TYR A 76 -7.19 -2.20 -7.01
N LYS A 77 -7.40 -0.91 -6.75
CA LYS A 77 -7.37 0.14 -7.78
C LYS A 77 -5.97 0.72 -8.01
N HIS A 78 -5.17 0.81 -6.96
CA HIS A 78 -3.87 1.45 -7.01
C HIS A 78 -2.76 0.42 -6.82
N LEU A 79 -1.73 0.51 -7.66
CA LEU A 79 -0.49 -0.26 -7.58
C LEU A 79 0.67 0.72 -7.57
N VAL A 80 1.54 0.64 -6.57
CA VAL A 80 2.69 1.54 -6.43
C VAL A 80 3.90 0.71 -6.02
N GLU A 81 5.04 0.99 -6.66
CA GLU A 81 6.32 0.37 -6.34
C GLU A 81 7.15 1.29 -5.43
N PHE A 82 7.71 0.69 -4.38
CA PHE A 82 8.63 1.33 -3.45
C PHE A 82 10.01 0.66 -3.59
N ARG A 83 10.99 1.45 -4.02
CA ARG A 83 12.38 1.00 -4.20
C ARG A 83 13.09 0.91 -2.86
N ASP A 84 14.01 -0.04 -2.72
CA ASP A 84 14.86 -0.24 -1.55
C ASP A 84 14.10 -0.54 -0.23
N GLU A 85 12.78 -0.71 -0.29
CA GLU A 85 11.91 -0.96 0.86
C GLU A 85 11.32 -2.37 0.87
N ARG A 86 11.88 -3.26 0.06
CA ARG A 86 11.48 -4.68 -0.04
C ARG A 86 11.51 -5.38 1.31
N GLY A 87 12.58 -5.21 2.08
CA GLY A 87 12.79 -5.97 3.32
C GLY A 87 12.64 -7.48 3.09
N GLU A 88 11.91 -8.16 3.99
CA GLU A 88 11.60 -9.60 3.91
C GLU A 88 10.17 -9.89 3.39
N LEU A 89 9.53 -8.90 2.74
CA LEU A 89 8.15 -9.03 2.26
C LEU A 89 8.06 -9.99 1.07
N ASN A 90 7.06 -10.87 1.12
CA ASN A 90 6.74 -11.83 0.07
C ASN A 90 5.42 -11.47 -0.61
N VAL A 91 5.25 -11.94 -1.85
CA VAL A 91 3.98 -11.78 -2.57
C VAL A 91 2.85 -12.45 -1.80
N GLY A 92 1.76 -11.72 -1.57
CA GLY A 92 0.62 -12.14 -0.77
C GLY A 92 0.65 -11.67 0.69
N ASP A 93 1.79 -11.16 1.18
CA ASP A 93 1.85 -10.52 2.51
C ASP A 93 1.03 -9.23 2.50
N THR A 94 0.63 -8.75 3.68
CA THR A 94 -0.16 -7.52 3.84
C THR A 94 0.50 -6.58 4.82
N VAL A 95 0.75 -5.35 4.39
CA VAL A 95 1.28 -4.26 5.22
C VAL A 95 0.10 -3.50 5.83
N THR A 96 0.10 -3.36 7.16
CA THR A 96 -0.87 -2.58 7.94
C THR A 96 -0.19 -1.40 8.63
N ALA A 97 -0.98 -0.50 9.21
CA ALA A 97 -0.47 0.70 9.89
C ALA A 97 -0.08 0.46 11.36
N ASP A 98 -0.21 -0.77 11.85
CA ASP A 98 0.07 -1.19 13.22
C ASP A 98 1.56 -1.51 13.45
#